data_AF-A0A2V9ZL43-F1
#
_entry.id   AF-A0A2V9ZL43-F1
#
_cell.length_a   1.000
_cell.length_b   1.000
_cell.length_c   1.000
_cell.angle_alpha   90.00
_cell.angle_beta   90.00
_cell.angle_gamma   90.00
#
_symmetry.space_group_name_H-M   'P 1'
#
loop_
_entity.id
_entity.type
_entity.pdbx_description
1 polymer ?
#
loop_
_entity_poly.entity_id
_entity_poly.type
_entity_poly.pdbx_seq_one_letter_code
_entity_poly.pdbx_strand_id
1 'polypeptide(L)'
;MYSDFKVEDRWTGQEIHCMYQAIIMAIATRHADAVDIKFLANGRPVWIALPHAAWAEYKRRTGRVITDPLAIQIAGHFLKTAIESGLESGREMYMLTVAETLEHLDVVMREKAA
;
A
#
# COMPACT_ATOMS: atom_id res chain seq x y z
N MET A 1 -4.69 9.67 -7.91
CA MET A 1 -4.42 8.22 -7.67
C MET A 1 -3.10 8.06 -6.96
N TYR A 2 -2.98 7.04 -6.12
CA TYR A 2 -2.11 6.97 -4.93
C TYR A 2 -0.61 6.75 -5.18
N SER A 3 -0.07 7.08 -6.35
CA SER A 3 1.40 7.07 -6.57
C SER A 3 2.06 8.40 -6.19
N ASP A 4 1.31 9.49 -6.16
CA ASP A 4 1.73 10.82 -5.71
C ASP A 4 0.50 11.50 -5.12
N PHE A 5 0.50 11.77 -3.82
CA PHE A 5 -0.64 12.35 -3.12
C PHE A 5 -0.24 13.13 -1.89
N LYS A 6 -1.10 14.08 -1.51
CA LYS A 6 -1.01 14.84 -0.26
C LYS A 6 -2.12 14.40 0.68
N VAL A 7 -1.82 14.32 1.96
CA VAL A 7 -2.77 13.89 2.99
C VAL A 7 -2.46 14.63 4.30
N GLU A 8 -3.50 15.03 5.02
CA GLU A 8 -3.34 15.64 6.35
C GLU A 8 -3.13 14.56 7.40
N ASP A 9 -2.06 14.67 8.19
CA ASP A 9 -1.81 13.77 9.30
C ASP A 9 -2.79 14.03 10.45
N ARG A 10 -3.41 12.94 10.93
CA ARG A 10 -4.48 13.01 11.93
C ARG A 10 -4.06 13.66 13.24
N TRP A 11 -2.83 13.44 13.67
CA TRP A 11 -2.36 13.86 15.00
C TRP A 11 -1.75 15.26 14.99
N THR A 12 -1.02 15.60 13.93
CA THR A 12 -0.28 16.85 13.83
C THR A 12 -1.01 17.92 13.02
N GLY A 13 -1.99 17.53 12.19
CA GLY A 13 -2.62 18.42 11.21
C GLY A 13 -1.66 18.85 10.08
N GLN A 14 -0.48 18.26 9.99
CA GLN A 14 0.51 18.60 8.97
C GLN A 14 0.15 17.92 7.65
N GLU A 15 0.30 18.65 6.53
CA GLU A 15 0.23 18.04 5.21
C GLU A 15 1.48 17.18 4.95
N ILE A 16 1.25 15.91 4.63
CA ILE A 16 2.27 14.93 4.25
C ILE A 16 2.17 14.69 2.75
N HIS A 17 3.25 14.92 2.03
CA HIS A 17 3.39 14.56 0.62
C HIS A 17 4.00 13.17 0.49
N CYS A 18 3.22 12.24 -0.06
CA CYS A 18 3.59 10.85 -0.27
C CYS A 18 3.87 10.59 -1.75
N MET A 19 5.07 10.10 -2.06
CA MET A 19 5.50 9.77 -3.42
C MET A 19 6.00 8.34 -3.51
N TYR A 20 5.48 7.57 -4.46
CA TYR A 20 6.00 6.25 -4.80
C TYR A 20 7.47 6.34 -5.24
N GLN A 21 8.30 5.41 -4.79
CA GLN A 21 9.72 5.35 -5.15
C GLN A 21 10.13 4.02 -5.79
N ALA A 22 9.67 2.88 -5.26
CA ALA A 22 10.14 1.58 -5.72
C ALA A 22 9.16 0.44 -5.39
N ILE A 23 9.29 -0.66 -6.13
CA ILE A 23 8.64 -1.95 -5.86
C ILE A 23 9.71 -3.05 -5.89
N ILE A 24 9.69 -3.96 -4.91
CA ILE A 24 10.69 -5.02 -4.74
C ILE A 24 9.99 -6.33 -4.36
N MET A 25 10.39 -7.43 -4.98
CA MET A 25 9.99 -8.77 -4.51
C MET A 25 10.88 -9.19 -3.34
N ALA A 26 10.31 -9.26 -2.14
CA ALA A 26 11.07 -9.45 -0.91
C ALA A 26 11.01 -10.88 -0.40
N ILE A 27 11.61 -11.84 -1.13
CA ILE A 27 11.60 -13.27 -0.75
C ILE A 27 12.78 -13.64 0.17
N ALA A 28 13.96 -13.05 -0.04
CA ALA A 28 15.21 -13.54 0.57
C ALA A 28 15.64 -12.82 1.86
N THR A 29 15.38 -11.52 2.00
CA THR A 29 15.98 -10.72 3.10
C THR A 29 15.27 -10.88 4.45
N ARG A 30 14.02 -11.36 4.46
CA ARG A 30 13.20 -11.47 5.67
C ARG A 30 12.39 -12.77 5.81
N HIS A 31 12.62 -13.76 4.94
CA HIS A 31 11.82 -15.00 4.86
C HIS A 31 10.29 -14.73 4.77
N ALA A 32 9.90 -13.63 4.13
CA ALA A 32 8.50 -13.30 3.89
C ALA A 32 8.17 -13.54 2.42
N ASP A 33 6.99 -14.07 2.11
CA ASP A 33 6.50 -14.18 0.73
C ASP A 33 5.64 -12.96 0.42
N ALA A 34 6.27 -11.88 -0.06
CA ALA A 34 5.61 -10.58 -0.22
C ALA A 34 6.25 -9.68 -1.29
N VAL A 35 5.45 -8.73 -1.74
CA VAL A 35 5.83 -7.62 -2.61
C VAL A 35 5.88 -6.35 -1.78
N ASP A 36 7.03 -5.69 -1.75
CA ASP A 36 7.29 -4.51 -0.93
C ASP A 36 7.24 -3.26 -1.81
N ILE A 37 6.40 -2.28 -1.43
CA ILE A 37 6.24 -1.01 -2.13
C ILE A 37 6.77 0.10 -1.24
N LYS A 38 7.67 0.92 -1.76
CA LYS A 38 8.27 2.05 -1.07
C LYS A 38 7.62 3.37 -1.46
N PHE A 39 7.30 4.16 -0.45
CA PHE A 39 6.95 5.57 -0.57
C PHE A 39 7.94 6.46 0.19
N LEU A 40 8.02 7.71 -0.22
CA LEU A 40 8.60 8.80 0.56
C LEU A 40 7.45 9.65 1.12
N ALA A 41 7.27 9.66 2.44
CA ALA A 41 6.34 10.54 3.14
C ALA A 41 7.12 11.74 3.71
N ASN A 42 7.03 12.91 3.05
CA ASN A 42 7.88 14.07 3.32
C ASN A 42 9.39 13.69 3.34
N GLY A 43 9.81 12.82 2.41
CA GLY A 43 11.18 12.34 2.31
C GLY A 43 11.54 11.17 3.24
N ARG A 44 10.68 10.83 4.23
CA ARG A 44 10.86 9.65 5.08
C ARG A 44 10.46 8.38 4.34
N PRO A 45 11.30 7.33 4.30
CA PRO A 45 10.94 6.07 3.67
C PRO A 45 9.85 5.35 4.48
N VAL A 46 8.83 4.87 3.77
CA VAL A 46 7.78 3.99 4.30
C VAL A 46 7.61 2.82 3.34
N TRP A 47 7.71 1.61 3.86
CA TRP A 47 7.56 0.36 3.13
C TRP A 47 6.23 -0.30 3.47
N ILE A 48 5.50 -0.72 2.45
CA ILE A 48 4.24 -1.44 2.59
C ILE A 48 4.42 -2.79 1.92
N ALA A 49 4.38 -3.85 2.71
CA ALA A 49 4.49 -5.23 2.27
C ALA A 49 3.11 -5.83 2.05
N LEU A 50 2.85 -6.24 0.80
CA LEU A 50 1.65 -6.96 0.41
C LEU A 50 1.98 -8.47 0.33
N PRO A 51 1.24 -9.34 1.03
CA PRO A 51 1.50 -10.78 1.03
C PRO A 51 1.16 -11.36 -0.34
N HIS A 52 2.06 -12.19 -0.87
CA HIS A 52 1.89 -12.80 -2.20
C HIS A 52 0.66 -13.70 -2.28
N ALA A 53 0.23 -14.27 -1.14
CA ALA A 53 -1.04 -14.99 -1.01
C ALA A 53 -2.28 -14.17 -1.45
N ALA A 54 -2.23 -12.83 -1.38
CA ALA A 54 -3.32 -11.98 -1.87
C ALA A 54 -3.49 -12.05 -3.40
N TRP A 55 -2.41 -12.26 -4.17
CA TRP A 55 -2.49 -12.46 -5.63
C TRP A 55 -3.23 -13.76 -5.96
N ALA A 56 -2.88 -14.83 -5.25
CA ALA A 56 -3.51 -16.13 -5.43
C ALA A 56 -5.01 -16.06 -5.10
N GLU A 57 -5.35 -15.43 -3.98
CA GLU A 57 -6.74 -15.29 -3.55
C GLU A 57 -7.56 -14.41 -4.49
N TYR A 58 -7.02 -13.26 -4.93
CA TYR A 58 -7.70 -12.39 -5.90
C TYR A 58 -7.96 -13.10 -7.24
N LYS A 59 -6.95 -13.85 -7.74
CA LYS A 59 -7.08 -14.65 -8.95
C LYS A 59 -8.13 -15.74 -8.81
N ARG A 60 -8.18 -16.42 -7.66
CA ARG A 60 -9.20 -17.43 -7.36
C ARG A 60 -10.60 -16.84 -7.38
N ARG A 61 -10.80 -15.63 -6.82
CA ARG A 61 -12.12 -14.97 -6.75
C ARG A 61 -12.61 -14.39 -8.07
N THR A 62 -11.70 -13.87 -8.90
CA THR A 62 -12.07 -13.01 -10.04
C THR A 62 -11.54 -13.47 -11.40
N GLY A 63 -10.60 -14.41 -11.42
CA GLY A 63 -9.83 -14.77 -12.62
C GLY A 63 -8.79 -13.73 -13.05
N ARG A 64 -8.63 -12.62 -12.31
CA ARG A 64 -7.72 -11.50 -12.63
C ARG A 64 -6.46 -11.54 -11.77
N VAL A 65 -5.43 -10.80 -12.18
CA VAL A 65 -4.14 -10.72 -11.46
C VAL A 65 -3.93 -9.30 -10.94
N ILE A 66 -3.31 -9.17 -9.76
CA ILE A 66 -2.83 -7.89 -9.25
C ILE A 66 -1.56 -7.52 -10.01
N THR A 67 -1.59 -6.43 -10.77
CA THR A 67 -0.43 -5.93 -11.51
C THR A 67 0.38 -4.95 -10.66
N ASP A 68 1.64 -4.68 -11.02
CA ASP A 68 2.48 -3.73 -10.27
C ASP A 68 1.83 -2.35 -10.11
N PRO A 69 1.21 -1.74 -11.16
CA PRO A 69 0.48 -0.50 -10.98
C PRO A 69 -0.66 -0.63 -9.97
N LEU A 70 -1.37 -1.77 -9.92
CA LEU A 70 -2.43 -2.00 -8.95
C LEU A 70 -1.87 -2.18 -7.53
N ALA A 71 -0.75 -2.89 -7.37
CA ALA A 71 -0.07 -3.04 -6.09
C ALA A 71 0.37 -1.68 -5.52
N ILE A 72 0.90 -0.79 -6.36
CA ILE A 72 1.25 0.58 -5.98
C ILE A 72 0.01 1.34 -5.50
N GLN A 73 -1.13 1.21 -6.20
CA GLN A 73 -2.37 1.85 -5.77
C GLN A 73 -2.89 1.30 -4.43
N ILE A 74 -2.83 -0.01 -4.22
CA ILE A 74 -3.23 -0.66 -2.96
C ILE A 74 -2.39 -0.13 -1.81
N ALA A 75 -1.06 -0.14 -1.97
CA ALA A 75 -0.14 0.34 -0.95
C ALA A 75 -0.30 1.84 -0.67
N GLY A 76 -0.49 2.65 -1.71
CA GLY A 76 -0.71 4.08 -1.56
C GLY A 76 -2.05 4.41 -0.89
N HIS A 77 -3.11 3.66 -1.21
CA HIS A 77 -4.41 3.80 -0.53
C HIS A 77 -4.28 3.45 0.96
N PHE A 78 -3.63 2.33 1.29
CA PHE A 78 -3.31 1.97 2.68
C PHE A 78 -2.56 3.09 3.39
N LEU A 79 -1.48 3.62 2.79
CA LEU A 79 -0.68 4.66 3.41
C LEU A 79 -1.50 5.93 3.68
N LYS A 80 -2.34 6.35 2.73
CA LYS A 80 -3.26 7.47 2.92
C LYS A 80 -4.20 7.20 4.11
N THR A 81 -4.87 6.06 4.13
CA THR A 81 -5.78 5.69 5.23
C THR A 81 -5.06 5.61 6.57
N ALA A 82 -3.82 5.11 6.60
CA ALA A 82 -3.02 5.03 7.82
C ALA A 82 -2.69 6.41 8.38
N ILE A 83 -2.36 7.38 7.53
CA ILE A 83 -2.10 8.76 7.93
C ILE A 83 -3.39 9.46 8.40
N GLU A 84 -4.50 9.32 7.65
CA GLU A 84 -5.80 9.94 7.99
C GLU A 84 -6.41 9.37 9.28
N SER A 85 -6.13 8.10 9.59
CA SER A 85 -6.61 7.46 10.82
C SER A 85 -5.68 7.66 12.01
N GLY A 86 -4.46 8.16 11.80
CA GLY A 86 -3.43 8.25 12.82
C GLY A 86 -2.78 6.91 13.17
N LEU A 87 -2.99 5.87 12.35
CA LEU A 87 -2.27 4.60 12.46
C LEU A 87 -0.80 4.72 12.02
N GLU A 88 -0.51 5.68 11.14
CA GLU A 88 0.87 6.01 10.80
C GLU A 88 1.58 6.54 12.04
N SER A 89 2.53 5.76 12.56
CA SER A 89 3.16 6.01 13.85
C SER A 89 4.66 6.25 13.71
N GLY A 90 5.12 6.68 12.54
CA GLY A 90 6.54 6.80 12.22
C GLY A 90 7.22 5.47 11.90
N ARG A 91 6.48 4.37 11.65
CA ARG A 91 7.10 3.08 11.31
C ARG A 91 7.71 3.16 9.92
N GLU A 92 8.85 2.51 9.74
CA GLU A 92 9.48 2.37 8.43
C GLU A 92 8.79 1.29 7.59
N MET A 93 8.14 0.29 8.21
CA MET A 93 7.52 -0.83 7.50
C MET A 93 6.16 -1.23 8.06
N TYR A 94 5.22 -1.49 7.16
CA TYR A 94 3.90 -2.03 7.42
C TYR A 94 3.74 -3.34 6.65
N MET A 95 3.23 -4.37 7.32
CA MET A 95 2.90 -5.66 6.70
C MET A 95 1.40 -5.85 6.73
N LEU A 96 0.79 -5.96 5.55
CA LEU A 96 -0.63 -6.19 5.43
C LEU A 96 -0.92 -7.69 5.50
N THR A 97 -2.11 -8.00 5.98
CA THR A 97 -2.74 -9.31 5.79
C THR A 97 -3.33 -9.42 4.37
N VAL A 98 -3.70 -10.64 3.99
CA VAL A 98 -4.45 -10.87 2.74
C VAL A 98 -5.77 -10.10 2.74
N ALA A 99 -6.47 -10.05 3.89
CA ALA A 99 -7.75 -9.35 4.00
C ALA A 99 -7.60 -7.84 3.76
N GLU A 100 -6.69 -7.19 4.50
CA GLU A 100 -6.43 -5.74 4.33
C GLU A 100 -6.01 -5.41 2.89
N THR A 101 -5.15 -6.23 2.29
CA THR A 101 -4.73 -6.04 0.90
C THR A 101 -5.91 -6.04 -0.07
N LEU A 102 -6.86 -6.98 0.10
CA LEU A 102 -8.04 -7.08 -0.75
C LEU A 102 -9.07 -5.98 -0.46
N GLU A 103 -9.20 -5.53 0.77
CA GLU A 103 -10.07 -4.40 1.14
C GLU A 103 -9.60 -3.10 0.45
N HIS A 104 -8.29 -2.80 0.52
CA HIS A 104 -7.75 -1.65 -0.19
C HIS A 104 -7.84 -1.80 -1.72
N LEU A 105 -7.68 -3.02 -2.25
CA LEU A 105 -7.90 -3.32 -3.68
C LEU A 105 -9.33 -2.98 -4.10
N ASP A 106 -10.33 -3.41 -3.34
CA ASP A 106 -11.74 -3.20 -3.68
C ASP A 106 -12.09 -1.72 -3.77
N VAL A 107 -11.56 -0.89 -2.85
CA VAL A 107 -11.74 0.57 -2.91
C VAL A 107 -11.08 1.15 -4.15
N VAL A 108 -9.81 0.81 -4.39
CA VAL A 108 -9.06 1.28 -5.59
C VAL A 108 -9.80 0.92 -6.88
N MET A 109 -10.39 -0.28 -6.97
CA MET A 109 -11.12 -0.71 -8.15
C MET A 109 -12.45 0.04 -8.34
N ARG A 110 -13.16 0.38 -7.25
CA ARG A 110 -14.38 1.20 -7.31
C ARG A 110 -14.05 2.63 -7.78
N GLU A 111 -12.98 3.23 -7.26
CA GLU A 111 -12.57 4.57 -7.65
C GLU A 111 -12.08 4.66 -9.11
N LYS A 112 -11.46 3.61 -9.66
CA LYS A 112 -11.08 3.56 -11.08
C LYS A 112 -12.28 3.47 -12.03
N ALA A 113 -13.41 2.96 -11.55
CA ALA A 113 -14.60 2.74 -12.37
C ALA A 113 -15.54 3.96 -12.38
N ALA A 114 -15.31 4.95 -11.50
CA ALA A 114 -16.02 6.22 -11.41
C ALA A 114 -15.34 7.28 -12.28
#